data_AF-A0A520I3A5-F1
#
_entry.id   AF-A0A520I3A5-F1
#
_cell.length_a   1.000
_cell.length_b   1.000
_cell.length_c   1.000
_cell.angle_alpha   90.00
_cell.angle_beta   90.00
_cell.angle_gamma   90.00
#
_symmetry.space_group_name_H-M   'P 1'
#
loop_
_entity.id
_entity.type
_entity.pdbx_description
1 polymer ?
#
loop_
_entity_poly.entity_id
_entity_poly.type
_entity_poly.pdbx_seq_one_letter_code
_entity_poly.pdbx_strand_id
1 'polypeptide(L)'
;MDEWDVVNEPVDVGARSDGLRGGVFMDAFGRDHIARALATAHAVAPEARLMINEYGLEYALPEQRARRAALLALSRTLIDRGAPLHGIGIQAHLDLDKGPIATAELSAFVAALTALGLSVSITELDCKERDYVRPAAERDQLVSAHVAAFLSAVLPATGLTSVTCWGLCDDQSWLEVSAADRARFPGAWSDGSSPGLNRGLPFAAGGAPKPMRDALRAAFAARR
;
A
#
# COMPACT_ATOMS: atom_id res chain seq x y z
N MET A 1 14.54 -9.76 13.25
CA MET A 1 13.69 -9.41 12.10
C MET A 1 12.34 -9.14 12.69
N ASP A 2 11.87 -7.90 12.64
CA ASP A 2 10.73 -7.48 13.44
C ASP A 2 9.40 -7.83 12.76
N GLU A 3 9.33 -7.72 11.43
CA GLU A 3 8.20 -8.11 10.58
C GLU A 3 8.72 -8.78 9.29
N TRP A 4 8.00 -9.80 8.79
CA TRP A 4 8.29 -10.48 7.51
C TRP A 4 7.01 -10.66 6.69
N ASP A 5 6.97 -10.09 5.50
CA ASP A 5 5.98 -10.40 4.47
C ASP A 5 6.20 -11.84 3.94
N VAL A 6 5.53 -12.81 4.58
CA VAL A 6 5.66 -14.23 4.24
C VAL A 6 4.94 -14.54 2.93
N VAL A 7 3.81 -13.88 2.69
CA VAL A 7 3.05 -13.99 1.46
C VAL A 7 2.71 -12.60 0.96
N ASN A 8 3.11 -12.31 -0.27
CA ASN A 8 2.83 -11.05 -0.95
C ASN A 8 1.73 -11.24 -1.99
N GLU A 9 0.71 -10.39 -1.95
CA GLU A 9 -0.37 -10.26 -2.94
C GLU A 9 -1.20 -11.53 -3.19
N PRO A 10 -1.67 -12.25 -2.14
CA PRO A 10 -2.40 -13.49 -2.32
C PRO A 10 -3.81 -13.31 -2.88
N VAL A 11 -4.33 -12.09 -3.00
CA VAL A 11 -5.71 -11.84 -3.44
C VAL A 11 -5.77 -11.46 -4.93
N ASP A 12 -6.73 -12.03 -5.64
CA ASP A 12 -7.11 -11.63 -7.00
C ASP A 12 -8.61 -11.93 -7.21
N VAL A 13 -9.44 -10.91 -6.97
CA VAL A 13 -10.90 -11.02 -6.97
C VAL A 13 -11.52 -11.20 -8.36
N GLY A 14 -10.74 -11.08 -9.43
CA GLY A 14 -11.19 -11.29 -10.81
C GLY A 14 -10.76 -12.62 -11.41
N ALA A 15 -9.70 -13.24 -10.88
CA ALA A 15 -9.12 -14.44 -11.47
C ALA A 15 -9.84 -15.73 -11.05
N ARG A 16 -10.32 -15.82 -9.80
CA ARG A 16 -10.84 -17.07 -9.22
C ARG A 16 -12.04 -16.83 -8.30
N SER A 17 -12.91 -17.84 -8.19
CA SER A 17 -14.13 -17.77 -7.35
C SER A 17 -13.84 -17.73 -5.85
N ASP A 18 -12.66 -18.17 -5.41
CA ASP A 18 -12.20 -18.08 -4.03
C ASP A 18 -11.48 -16.77 -3.71
N GLY A 19 -11.34 -15.87 -4.69
CA GLY A 19 -10.67 -14.58 -4.56
C GLY A 19 -9.16 -14.66 -4.35
N LEU A 20 -8.55 -15.84 -4.44
CA LEU A 20 -7.11 -16.01 -4.30
C LEU A 20 -6.41 -15.85 -5.65
N ARG A 21 -5.19 -15.34 -5.62
CA ARG A 21 -4.31 -15.27 -6.79
C ARG A 21 -3.82 -16.66 -7.16
N GLY A 22 -3.81 -16.95 -8.46
CA GLY A 22 -3.17 -18.14 -9.02
C GLY A 22 -1.64 -18.03 -9.05
N GLY A 23 -1.00 -18.97 -9.74
CA GLY A 23 0.45 -18.97 -9.96
C GLY A 23 1.12 -20.19 -9.34
N VAL A 24 2.46 -20.23 -9.47
CA VAL A 24 3.25 -21.45 -9.23
C VAL A 24 3.03 -22.08 -7.86
N PHE A 25 2.83 -21.28 -6.80
CA PHE A 25 2.58 -21.80 -5.45
C PHE A 25 1.16 -22.37 -5.31
N MET A 26 0.17 -21.71 -5.90
CA MET A 26 -1.21 -22.22 -5.93
C MET A 26 -1.28 -23.52 -6.76
N ASP A 27 -0.58 -23.58 -7.89
CA ASP A 27 -0.58 -24.74 -8.77
C ASP A 27 0.12 -25.94 -8.11
N ALA A 28 1.23 -25.71 -7.40
CA ALA A 28 2.00 -26.77 -6.76
C ALA A 28 1.41 -27.24 -5.42
N PHE A 29 0.86 -26.33 -4.63
CA PHE A 29 0.50 -26.61 -3.23
C PHE A 29 -0.97 -26.34 -2.90
N GLY A 30 -1.76 -25.88 -3.86
CA GLY A 30 -3.16 -25.57 -3.70
C GLY A 30 -3.40 -24.38 -2.76
N ARG A 31 -4.65 -24.24 -2.32
CA ARG A 31 -5.12 -23.11 -1.50
C ARG A 31 -4.46 -23.04 -0.13
N ASP A 32 -4.00 -24.17 0.40
CA ASP A 32 -3.38 -24.23 1.72
C ASP A 32 -1.92 -23.73 1.72
N HIS A 33 -1.36 -23.36 0.57
CA HIS A 33 0.03 -22.87 0.48
C HIS A 33 0.29 -21.65 1.39
N ILE A 34 -0.70 -20.78 1.59
CA ILE A 34 -0.58 -19.59 2.44
C ILE A 34 -0.40 -20.01 3.91
N ALA A 35 -1.27 -20.88 4.42
CA ALA A 35 -1.18 -21.38 5.78
C ALA A 35 0.12 -22.18 6.00
N ARG A 36 0.53 -22.97 5.00
CA ARG A 36 1.79 -23.72 5.03
C ARG A 36 3.01 -22.81 5.05
N ALA A 37 3.01 -21.73 4.27
CA ALA A 37 4.10 -20.75 4.27
C ALA A 37 4.24 -20.09 5.64
N LEU A 38 3.13 -19.64 6.24
CA LEU A 38 3.10 -19.08 7.59
C LEU A 38 3.62 -20.08 8.64
N ALA A 39 3.12 -21.32 8.64
CA ALA A 39 3.56 -22.35 9.57
C ALA A 39 5.05 -22.67 9.41
N THR A 40 5.55 -22.73 8.17
CA THR A 40 6.96 -22.99 7.88
C THR A 40 7.83 -21.83 8.35
N ALA A 41 7.44 -20.59 8.08
CA ALA A 41 8.15 -19.40 8.53
C ALA A 41 8.21 -19.34 10.06
N HIS A 42 7.10 -19.65 10.75
CA HIS A 42 7.06 -19.66 12.21
C HIS A 42 7.96 -20.75 12.82
N ALA A 43 8.06 -21.92 12.17
CA ALA A 43 8.91 -23.01 12.65
C ALA A 43 10.41 -22.65 12.63
N VAL A 44 10.84 -21.77 11.72
CA VAL A 44 12.24 -21.35 11.59
C VAL A 44 12.54 -19.99 12.22
N ALA A 45 11.53 -19.14 12.37
CA ALA A 45 11.63 -17.81 12.94
C ALA A 45 10.43 -17.54 13.88
N PRO A 46 10.35 -18.22 15.04
CA PRO A 46 9.19 -18.15 15.93
C PRO A 46 8.94 -16.76 16.52
N GLU A 47 9.99 -15.95 16.64
CA GLU A 47 9.93 -14.58 17.19
C GLU A 47 9.59 -13.52 16.12
N ALA A 48 9.56 -13.87 14.83
CA ALA A 48 9.25 -12.92 13.77
C ALA A 48 7.73 -12.71 13.66
N ARG A 49 7.31 -11.46 13.46
CA ARG A 49 5.90 -11.16 13.13
C ARG A 49 5.68 -11.49 11.66
N LEU A 50 4.81 -12.45 11.42
CA LEU A 50 4.51 -12.97 10.09
C LEU A 50 3.32 -12.22 9.49
N MET A 51 3.56 -11.61 8.34
CA MET A 51 2.66 -10.69 7.69
C MET A 51 2.18 -11.25 6.34
N ILE A 52 0.97 -10.85 5.95
CA ILE A 52 0.52 -10.89 4.55
C ILE A 52 0.52 -9.45 4.03
N ASN A 53 1.20 -9.18 2.92
CA ASN A 53 1.27 -7.84 2.32
C ASN A 53 0.40 -7.78 1.06
N GLU A 54 -0.40 -6.73 0.89
CA GLU A 54 -1.36 -6.61 -0.22
C GLU A 54 -1.53 -5.15 -0.69
N TYR A 55 -1.77 -4.99 -1.99
CA TYR A 55 -2.01 -3.68 -2.63
C TYR A 55 -3.48 -3.44 -2.93
N GLY A 56 -3.82 -2.20 -3.30
CA GLY A 56 -5.10 -1.90 -3.91
C GLY A 56 -6.25 -1.95 -2.90
N LEU A 57 -6.03 -1.35 -1.74
CA LEU A 57 -6.97 -1.33 -0.62
C LEU A 57 -7.48 0.08 -0.31
N GLU A 58 -7.05 1.12 -1.02
CA GLU A 58 -7.10 2.51 -0.57
C GLU A 58 -8.33 3.29 -1.09
N TYR A 59 -8.92 2.85 -2.20
CA TYR A 59 -9.95 3.57 -2.97
C TYR A 59 -11.32 2.91 -2.89
N ALA A 60 -12.34 3.68 -3.29
CA ALA A 60 -13.75 3.27 -3.30
C ALA A 60 -14.14 2.53 -4.59
N LEU A 61 -13.16 1.90 -5.25
CA LEU A 61 -13.35 1.17 -6.49
C LEU A 61 -13.96 -0.22 -6.20
N PRO A 62 -14.87 -0.74 -7.05
CA PRO A 62 -15.50 -2.04 -6.83
C PRO A 62 -14.49 -3.18 -6.61
N GLU A 63 -13.42 -3.22 -7.40
CA GLU A 63 -12.35 -4.22 -7.26
C GLU A 63 -11.67 -4.13 -5.89
N GLN A 64 -11.35 -2.92 -5.42
CA GLN A 64 -10.66 -2.74 -4.15
C GLN A 64 -11.56 -3.03 -2.95
N ARG A 65 -12.87 -2.75 -3.05
CA ARG A 65 -13.86 -3.20 -2.06
C ARG A 65 -13.91 -4.72 -1.97
N ALA A 66 -13.96 -5.40 -3.11
CA ALA A 66 -13.94 -6.85 -3.17
C ALA A 66 -12.61 -7.38 -2.60
N ARG A 67 -11.48 -6.74 -2.91
CA ARG A 67 -10.15 -7.12 -2.39
C ARG A 67 -10.06 -7.00 -0.88
N ARG A 68 -10.52 -5.89 -0.28
CA ARG A 68 -10.64 -5.73 1.17
C ARG A 68 -11.50 -6.84 1.80
N ALA A 69 -12.64 -7.17 1.19
CA ALA A 69 -13.51 -8.23 1.70
C ALA A 69 -12.84 -9.61 1.62
N ALA A 70 -12.18 -9.93 0.51
CA ALA A 70 -11.47 -11.19 0.31
C ALA A 70 -10.28 -11.34 1.27
N LEU A 71 -9.48 -10.28 1.45
CA LEU A 71 -8.35 -10.28 2.37
C LEU A 71 -8.79 -10.45 3.83
N LEU A 72 -9.89 -9.79 4.24
CA LEU A 72 -10.46 -9.98 5.58
C LEU A 72 -10.97 -11.41 5.79
N ALA A 73 -11.64 -11.99 4.79
CA ALA A 73 -12.14 -13.36 4.84
C ALA A 73 -11.01 -14.39 4.89
N LEU A 74 -9.94 -14.18 4.11
CA LEU A 74 -8.71 -14.97 4.16
C LEU A 74 -8.07 -14.89 5.55
N SER A 75 -7.92 -13.69 6.09
CA SER A 75 -7.33 -13.45 7.43
C SER A 75 -8.09 -14.20 8.52
N ARG A 76 -9.43 -14.13 8.53
CA ARG A 76 -10.28 -14.90 9.45
C ARG A 76 -10.07 -16.39 9.29
N THR A 77 -10.10 -16.89 8.06
CA THR A 77 -9.90 -18.32 7.78
C THR A 77 -8.55 -18.83 8.28
N LEU A 78 -7.49 -18.04 8.14
CA LEU A 78 -6.15 -18.39 8.62
C LEU A 78 -6.09 -18.44 10.15
N ILE A 79 -6.67 -17.43 10.82
CA ILE A 79 -6.74 -17.38 12.29
C ILE A 79 -7.57 -18.54 12.84
N ASP A 80 -8.75 -18.81 12.26
CA ASP A 80 -9.64 -19.89 12.67
C ASP A 80 -8.98 -21.28 12.52
N ARG A 81 -8.05 -21.41 11.56
CA ARG A 81 -7.24 -22.62 11.35
C ARG A 81 -5.97 -22.68 12.19
N GLY A 82 -5.72 -21.69 13.04
CA GLY A 82 -4.52 -21.62 13.89
C GLY A 82 -3.23 -21.34 13.12
N ALA A 83 -3.30 -20.75 11.92
CA ALA A 83 -2.10 -20.31 11.21
C ALA A 83 -1.45 -19.13 11.97
N PRO A 84 -0.10 -19.06 12.04
CA PRO A 84 0.61 -18.02 12.78
C PRO A 84 0.65 -16.69 12.00
N LEU A 85 -0.51 -16.09 11.74
CA LEU A 85 -0.64 -14.78 11.11
C LEU A 85 -0.67 -13.69 12.19
N HIS A 86 0.25 -12.72 12.10
CA HIS A 86 0.43 -11.68 13.13
C HIS A 86 0.01 -10.29 12.64
N GLY A 87 -0.06 -10.08 11.34
CA GLY A 87 -0.51 -8.80 10.79
C GLY A 87 -0.69 -8.77 9.29
N ILE A 88 -1.15 -7.62 8.83
CA ILE A 88 -1.35 -7.29 7.42
C ILE A 88 -0.52 -6.07 7.06
N GLY A 89 0.27 -6.18 5.99
CA GLY A 89 0.88 -5.06 5.30
C GLY A 89 -0.09 -4.47 4.28
N ILE A 90 -0.32 -3.17 4.36
CA ILE A 90 -1.00 -2.39 3.32
C ILE A 90 0.10 -1.67 2.55
N GLN A 91 0.34 -2.08 1.30
CA GLN A 91 1.40 -1.49 0.47
C GLN A 91 1.20 0.02 0.33
N ALA A 92 -0.04 0.46 0.09
CA ALA A 92 -0.38 1.88 -0.05
C ALA A 92 0.31 2.58 -1.24
N HIS A 93 0.37 1.89 -2.39
CA HIS A 93 0.68 2.51 -3.67
C HIS A 93 -0.47 3.42 -4.13
N LEU A 94 -0.39 4.70 -3.76
CA LEU A 94 -1.43 5.67 -4.08
C LEU A 94 -1.33 6.09 -5.56
N ASP A 95 -2.42 6.55 -6.16
CA ASP A 95 -2.48 7.08 -7.53
C ASP A 95 -3.55 8.16 -7.58
N LEU A 96 -3.17 9.38 -8.00
CA LEU A 96 -4.09 10.51 -8.08
C LEU A 96 -5.20 10.29 -9.14
N ASP A 97 -5.03 9.38 -10.10
CA ASP A 97 -6.05 9.09 -11.13
C ASP A 97 -7.15 8.13 -10.62
N LYS A 98 -6.97 7.47 -9.47
CA LYS A 98 -7.95 6.52 -8.91
C LYS A 98 -9.07 7.18 -8.11
N GLY A 99 -9.10 8.52 -8.05
CA GLY A 99 -10.07 9.30 -7.30
C GLY A 99 -9.69 9.47 -5.82
N PRO A 100 -10.61 9.95 -4.96
CA PRO A 100 -10.31 10.21 -3.56
C PRO A 100 -10.07 8.91 -2.77
N ILE A 101 -9.25 9.01 -1.73
CA ILE A 101 -9.09 7.94 -0.74
C ILE A 101 -10.44 7.62 -0.09
N ALA A 102 -10.76 6.33 0.02
CA ALA A 102 -11.98 5.87 0.69
C ALA A 102 -11.81 5.83 2.20
N THR A 103 -11.59 6.99 2.82
CA THR A 103 -11.16 7.10 4.22
C THR A 103 -12.03 6.28 5.18
N ALA A 104 -13.36 6.42 5.11
CA ALA A 104 -14.27 5.67 5.97
C ALA A 104 -14.21 4.14 5.75
N GLU A 105 -14.14 3.69 4.50
CA GLU A 105 -14.07 2.25 4.19
C GLU A 105 -12.72 1.66 4.61
N LEU A 106 -11.64 2.41 4.40
CA LEU A 106 -10.29 2.01 4.79
C LEU A 106 -10.14 1.95 6.31
N SER A 107 -10.62 2.98 7.04
CA SER A 107 -10.64 2.96 8.51
C SER A 107 -11.43 1.77 9.06
N ALA A 108 -12.61 1.48 8.49
CA ALA A 108 -13.42 0.33 8.89
C ALA A 108 -12.72 -1.00 8.62
N PHE A 109 -12.02 -1.12 7.48
CA PHE A 109 -11.23 -2.30 7.15
C PHE A 109 -10.05 -2.51 8.11
N VAL A 110 -9.28 -1.46 8.40
CA VAL A 110 -8.19 -1.52 9.39
C VAL A 110 -8.73 -1.89 10.77
N ALA A 111 -9.84 -1.29 11.21
CA ALA A 111 -10.49 -1.65 12.47
C ALA A 111 -10.90 -3.13 12.51
N ALA A 112 -11.46 -3.65 11.42
CA ALA A 112 -11.84 -5.05 11.31
C ALA A 112 -10.64 -6.01 11.38
N LEU A 113 -9.49 -5.66 10.81
CA LEU A 113 -8.25 -6.43 10.96
C LEU A 113 -7.77 -6.43 12.41
N THR A 114 -7.73 -5.26 13.06
CA THR A 114 -7.29 -5.15 14.46
C THR A 114 -8.22 -5.88 15.43
N ALA A 115 -9.51 -5.96 15.13
CA ALA A 115 -10.48 -6.74 15.90
C ALA A 115 -10.23 -8.26 15.82
N LEU A 116 -9.49 -8.73 14.82
CA LEU A 116 -9.00 -10.12 14.74
C LEU A 116 -7.70 -10.34 15.52
N GLY A 117 -7.18 -9.33 16.21
CA GLY A 117 -5.89 -9.37 16.89
C GLY A 117 -4.69 -9.18 15.96
N LEU A 118 -4.92 -8.83 14.69
CA LEU A 118 -3.87 -8.56 13.72
C LEU A 118 -3.34 -7.13 13.87
N SER A 119 -2.03 -7.00 13.75
CA SER A 119 -1.41 -5.68 13.52
C SER A 119 -1.53 -5.25 12.07
N VAL A 120 -1.38 -3.94 11.85
CA VAL A 120 -1.36 -3.35 10.51
C VAL A 120 -0.09 -2.53 10.35
N SER A 121 0.58 -2.69 9.20
CA SER A 121 1.73 -1.90 8.79
C SER A 121 1.43 -1.23 7.46
N ILE A 122 1.83 0.02 7.28
CA ILE A 122 1.91 0.61 5.94
C ILE A 122 3.33 0.35 5.43
N THR A 123 3.45 -0.47 4.39
CA THR A 123 4.72 -1.10 4.02
C THR A 123 5.43 -0.39 2.87
N GLU A 124 4.70 0.21 1.93
CA GLU A 124 5.26 0.67 0.64
C GLU A 124 4.67 2.03 0.19
N LEU A 125 4.46 2.96 1.12
CA LEU A 125 3.79 4.22 0.83
C LEU A 125 4.53 5.02 -0.25
N ASP A 126 3.88 5.21 -1.39
CA ASP A 126 4.24 6.15 -2.43
C ASP A 126 2.96 6.68 -3.11
N CYS A 127 3.11 7.65 -4.00
CA CYS A 127 1.97 8.19 -4.74
C CYS A 127 2.32 8.44 -6.20
N LYS A 128 1.59 7.84 -7.11
CA LYS A 128 1.68 8.16 -8.52
C LYS A 128 1.04 9.53 -8.77
N GLU A 129 1.88 10.51 -9.11
CA GLU A 129 1.43 11.85 -9.47
C GLU A 129 0.70 11.82 -10.82
N ARG A 130 -0.14 12.83 -11.07
CA ARG A 130 -0.93 12.98 -12.28
C ARG A 130 -1.06 14.45 -12.66
N ASP A 131 -1.69 14.68 -13.82
CA ASP A 131 -1.93 16.00 -14.38
C ASP A 131 -0.62 16.74 -14.71
N TYR A 132 0.21 16.11 -15.54
CA TYR A 132 1.57 16.57 -15.86
C TYR A 132 1.64 17.92 -16.61
N VAL A 133 0.50 18.50 -17.00
CA VAL A 133 0.45 19.87 -17.54
C VAL A 133 0.50 20.93 -16.45
N ARG A 134 0.19 20.59 -15.19
CA ARG A 134 0.35 21.49 -14.05
C ARG A 134 1.82 21.68 -13.70
N PRO A 135 2.21 22.83 -13.15
CA PRO A 135 3.54 23.01 -12.57
C PRO A 135 3.85 21.95 -11.52
N ALA A 136 5.11 21.49 -11.45
CA ALA A 136 5.54 20.46 -10.50
C ALA A 136 5.19 20.78 -9.04
N ALA A 137 5.28 22.06 -8.64
CA ALA A 137 4.93 22.49 -7.30
C ALA A 137 3.45 22.27 -6.96
N GLU A 138 2.53 22.43 -7.93
CA GLU A 138 1.11 22.14 -7.72
C GLU A 138 0.86 20.64 -7.60
N ARG A 139 1.54 19.82 -8.42
CA ARG A 139 1.43 18.36 -8.36
C ARG A 139 1.96 17.80 -7.03
N ASP A 140 3.05 18.35 -6.54
CA ASP A 140 3.60 18.01 -5.21
C ASP A 140 2.59 18.31 -4.08
N GLN A 141 1.79 19.37 -4.20
CA GLN A 141 0.71 19.66 -3.25
C GLN A 141 -0.46 18.67 -3.34
N LEU A 142 -0.81 18.23 -4.56
CA LEU A 142 -1.84 17.20 -4.75
C LEU A 142 -1.41 15.86 -4.14
N VAL A 143 -0.15 15.44 -4.37
CA VAL A 143 0.44 14.26 -3.72
C VAL A 143 0.39 14.39 -2.20
N SER A 144 0.82 15.53 -1.66
CA SER A 144 0.80 15.79 -0.22
C SER A 144 -0.59 15.70 0.39
N ALA A 145 -1.59 16.33 -0.24
CA ALA A 145 -2.98 16.28 0.23
C ALA A 145 -3.54 14.85 0.19
N HIS A 146 -3.21 14.09 -0.85
CA HIS A 146 -3.67 12.71 -1.01
C HIS A 146 -3.07 11.76 0.03
N VAL A 147 -1.76 11.90 0.30
CA VAL A 147 -1.07 11.19 1.38
C VAL A 147 -1.65 11.56 2.74
N ALA A 148 -1.94 12.85 3.00
CA ALA A 148 -2.57 13.27 4.24
C ALA A 148 -3.96 12.64 4.43
N ALA A 149 -4.77 12.56 3.36
CA ALA A 149 -6.07 11.89 3.40
C ALA A 149 -5.93 10.40 3.72
N PHE A 150 -4.98 9.70 3.10
CA PHE A 150 -4.66 8.32 3.41
C PHE A 150 -4.25 8.12 4.87
N LEU A 151 -3.30 8.91 5.36
CA LEU A 151 -2.81 8.84 6.74
C LEU A 151 -3.93 9.12 7.75
N SER A 152 -4.85 10.05 7.44
CA SER A 152 -6.00 10.34 8.31
C SER A 152 -6.93 9.14 8.51
N ALA A 153 -6.98 8.22 7.54
CA ALA A 153 -7.82 7.02 7.61
C ALA A 153 -7.19 5.91 8.46
N VAL A 154 -5.86 5.77 8.43
CA VAL A 154 -5.15 4.61 9.03
C VAL A 154 -4.47 4.93 10.36
N LEU A 155 -3.93 6.13 10.55
CA LEU A 155 -3.20 6.50 11.77
C LEU A 155 -4.00 6.43 13.08
N PRO A 156 -5.33 6.68 13.10
CA PRO A 156 -6.11 6.55 14.33
C PRO A 156 -6.22 5.12 14.86
N ALA A 157 -5.90 4.09 14.05
CA ALA A 157 -6.01 2.71 14.49
C ALA A 157 -4.94 2.35 15.52
N THR A 158 -5.36 1.77 16.65
CA THR A 158 -4.47 1.37 17.76
C THR A 158 -3.52 0.24 17.35
N GLY A 159 -3.91 -0.61 16.40
CA GLY A 159 -3.08 -1.71 15.89
C GLY A 159 -2.12 -1.34 14.76
N LEU A 160 -2.03 -0.05 14.36
CA LEU A 160 -1.07 0.38 13.34
C LEU A 160 0.33 0.53 13.94
N THR A 161 1.29 -0.28 13.48
CA THR A 161 2.65 -0.39 14.05
C THR A 161 3.70 0.43 13.32
N SER A 162 3.62 0.54 12.00
CA SER A 162 4.64 1.21 11.19
C SER A 162 4.05 1.91 9.95
N VAL A 163 4.80 2.88 9.43
CA VAL A 163 4.61 3.46 8.10
C VAL A 163 5.97 3.61 7.44
N THR A 164 6.13 2.94 6.31
CA THR A 164 7.34 2.92 5.50
C THR A 164 7.01 3.46 4.11
N CYS A 165 7.85 4.36 3.59
CA CYS A 165 7.75 4.83 2.21
C CYS A 165 8.53 3.90 1.28
N TRP A 166 8.03 3.69 0.06
CA TRP A 166 8.71 2.85 -0.94
C TRP A 166 9.76 3.64 -1.74
N GLY A 167 10.76 4.10 -1.00
CA GLY A 167 11.80 5.00 -1.48
C GLY A 167 11.86 6.30 -0.68
N LEU A 168 12.97 7.01 -0.84
CA LEU A 168 13.22 8.27 -0.14
C LEU A 168 13.08 9.47 -1.09
N CYS A 169 13.83 9.43 -2.19
CA CYS A 169 13.88 10.49 -3.19
C CYS A 169 13.21 10.08 -4.50
N ASP A 170 12.58 11.02 -5.21
CA ASP A 170 11.87 10.76 -6.47
C ASP A 170 12.74 10.08 -7.56
N ASP A 171 14.06 10.27 -7.55
CA ASP A 171 15.03 9.62 -8.45
C ASP A 171 15.36 8.16 -8.10
N GLN A 172 14.75 7.63 -7.03
CA GLN A 172 14.87 6.25 -6.56
C GLN A 172 13.55 5.49 -6.65
N SER A 173 12.48 6.15 -7.08
CA SER A 173 11.16 5.51 -7.18
C SER A 173 11.15 4.46 -8.27
N TRP A 174 10.44 3.36 -8.02
CA TRP A 174 10.08 2.37 -9.05
C TRP A 174 9.00 2.89 -10.01
N LEU A 175 8.29 3.96 -9.63
CA LEU A 175 7.26 4.57 -10.46
C LEU A 175 7.91 5.46 -11.53
N GLU A 176 7.53 5.20 -12.78
CA GLU A 176 7.98 5.96 -13.93
C GLU A 176 6.82 6.68 -14.62
N VAL A 177 7.16 7.73 -15.36
CA VAL A 177 6.26 8.32 -16.35
C VAL A 177 6.15 7.38 -17.54
N SER A 178 5.01 6.68 -17.66
CA SER A 178 4.81 5.66 -18.69
C SER A 178 4.66 6.25 -20.10
N ALA A 179 4.81 5.42 -21.13
CA ALA A 179 4.53 5.83 -22.51
C ALA A 179 3.09 6.31 -22.69
N ALA A 180 2.12 5.71 -21.98
CA ALA A 180 0.73 6.14 -21.99
C ALA A 180 0.56 7.52 -21.34
N ASP A 181 1.30 7.80 -20.26
CA ASP A 181 1.30 9.13 -19.63
C ASP A 181 1.86 10.18 -20.61
N ARG A 182 2.97 9.89 -21.30
CA ARG A 182 3.55 10.79 -22.33
C ARG A 182 2.59 11.06 -23.48
N ALA A 183 1.85 10.04 -23.93
CA ALA A 183 0.86 10.19 -25.00
C ALA A 183 -0.36 11.02 -24.55
N ARG A 184 -0.80 10.85 -23.29
CA ARG A 184 -1.96 11.56 -22.73
C ARG A 184 -1.66 13.04 -22.46
N PHE A 185 -0.42 13.39 -22.13
CA PHE A 185 -0.01 14.74 -21.76
C PHE A 185 1.09 15.29 -22.71
N PRO A 186 0.78 15.53 -23.99
CA PRO A 186 1.76 16.04 -24.94
C PRO A 186 2.25 17.43 -24.53
N GLY A 187 3.57 17.66 -24.56
CA GLY A 187 4.17 18.94 -24.18
C GLY A 187 4.32 19.19 -22.68
N ALA A 188 3.87 18.25 -21.83
CA ALA A 188 4.27 18.23 -20.42
C ALA A 188 5.81 18.21 -20.30
N TRP A 189 6.34 18.70 -19.18
CA TRP A 189 7.79 18.75 -18.88
C TRP A 189 8.62 19.68 -19.78
N SER A 190 7.96 20.47 -20.64
CA SER A 190 8.61 21.51 -21.46
C SER A 190 9.21 22.65 -20.63
N ASP A 191 8.79 22.78 -19.37
CA ASP A 191 9.32 23.70 -18.36
C ASP A 191 10.63 23.23 -17.72
N GLY A 192 11.13 22.04 -18.10
CA GLY A 192 12.34 21.44 -17.52
C GLY A 192 12.11 20.69 -16.22
N SER A 193 10.86 20.55 -15.75
CA SER A 193 10.53 19.61 -14.67
C SER A 193 10.80 18.18 -15.17
N SER A 194 11.69 17.43 -14.50
CA SER A 194 12.28 16.18 -15.01
C SER A 194 11.27 15.29 -15.77
N PRO A 195 11.44 15.07 -17.08
CA PRO A 195 10.45 14.40 -17.92
C PRO A 195 10.32 12.89 -17.69
N GLY A 196 10.90 12.32 -16.64
CA GLY A 196 10.96 10.87 -16.46
C GLY A 196 10.70 10.35 -15.05
N LEU A 197 10.61 11.22 -14.04
CA LEU A 197 10.48 10.79 -12.66
C LEU A 197 9.08 11.06 -12.14
N ASN A 198 8.47 10.04 -11.54
CA ASN A 198 7.28 10.24 -10.74
C ASN A 198 7.65 11.00 -9.46
N ARG A 199 6.97 12.13 -9.20
CA ARG A 199 7.17 12.93 -8.00
C ARG A 199 6.34 12.46 -6.81
N GLY A 200 6.43 11.17 -6.52
CA GLY A 200 5.59 10.48 -5.53
C GLY A 200 6.16 10.29 -4.14
N LEU A 201 7.40 10.72 -3.91
CA LEU A 201 8.13 10.44 -2.68
C LEU A 201 8.34 11.70 -1.82
N PRO A 202 8.73 11.54 -0.53
CA PRO A 202 8.85 12.65 0.41
C PRO A 202 9.93 13.68 0.04
N PHE A 203 10.93 13.29 -0.76
CA PHE A 203 12.03 14.14 -1.19
C PHE A 203 12.13 14.18 -2.71
N ALA A 204 12.49 15.33 -3.25
CA ALA A 204 12.79 15.50 -4.67
C ALA A 204 14.10 14.76 -5.02
N ALA A 205 14.36 14.60 -6.32
CA ALA A 205 15.68 14.20 -6.80
C ALA A 205 16.76 15.10 -6.17
N GLY A 206 17.83 14.49 -5.64
CA GLY A 206 18.87 15.21 -4.88
C GLY A 206 18.52 15.55 -3.42
N GLY A 207 17.38 15.10 -2.89
CA GLY A 207 17.10 15.10 -1.45
C GLY A 207 16.45 16.36 -0.87
N ALA A 208 16.01 17.31 -1.71
CA ALA A 208 15.27 18.47 -1.22
C ALA A 208 13.89 18.03 -0.67
N PRO A 209 13.46 18.48 0.52
CA PRO A 209 12.19 18.06 1.10
C PRO A 209 11.00 18.59 0.28
N LYS A 210 9.97 17.74 0.13
CA LYS A 210 8.72 18.08 -0.56
C LYS A 210 7.55 18.21 0.43
N PRO A 211 6.41 18.81 0.01
CA PRO A 211 5.19 18.88 0.80
C PRO A 211 4.75 17.53 1.42
N MET A 212 4.91 16.40 0.72
CA MET A 212 4.63 15.06 1.28
C MET A 212 5.39 14.76 2.57
N ARG A 213 6.67 15.17 2.69
CA ARG A 213 7.44 15.03 3.93
C ARG A 213 6.80 15.80 5.08
N ASP A 214 6.31 17.01 4.80
CA ASP A 214 5.65 17.84 5.80
C ASP A 214 4.30 17.26 6.21
N ALA A 215 3.54 16.66 5.28
CA ALA A 215 2.31 15.92 5.59
C ALA A 215 2.58 14.73 6.51
N LEU A 216 3.60 13.91 6.22
CA LEU A 216 4.04 12.82 7.10
C LEU A 216 4.38 13.35 8.50
N ARG A 217 5.23 14.38 8.59
CA ARG A 217 5.61 14.98 9.87
C ARG A 217 4.41 15.49 10.66
N ALA A 218 3.48 16.20 10.01
CA ALA A 218 2.29 16.73 10.65
C ALA A 218 1.38 15.61 11.17
N ALA A 219 1.17 14.56 10.37
CA ALA A 219 0.32 13.43 10.74
C ALA A 219 0.86 12.68 11.97
N PHE A 220 2.19 12.47 12.05
CA PHE A 220 2.80 11.85 13.23
C PHE A 220 2.86 12.76 14.46
N ALA A 221 3.02 14.07 14.26
CA ALA A 221 2.96 15.02 15.37
C ALA A 221 1.57 15.05 16.03
N ALA A 222 0.50 14.90 15.23
CA ALA A 222 -0.88 14.88 15.71
C ALA A 222 -1.29 13.56 16.41
N ARG A 223 -0.51 12.48 16.25
CA ARG A 223 -0.77 11.17 16.88
C ARG A 223 -0.20 11.07 18.31
N ARG A 224 0.65 12.01 18.72
CA ARG A 224 1.32 12.02 20.04
C ARG A 224 0.41 12.51 21.15
#